data_AF-A0A7K2KP26-F1
#
_entry.id   AF-A0A7K2KP26-F1
#
_cell.length_a   1.000
_cell.length_b   1.000
_cell.length_c   1.000
_cell.angle_alpha   90.00
_cell.angle_beta   90.00
_cell.angle_gamma   90.00
#
_symmetry.space_group_name_H-M   'P 1'
#
loop_
_entity.id
_entity.type
_entity.pdbx_description
1 polymer ?
#
loop_
_entity_poly.entity_id
_entity_poly.type
_entity_poly.pdbx_seq_one_letter_code
_entity_poly.pdbx_strand_id
1 'polypeptide(L)'
;SERTVVVGDPRPTVHPVRWTREDPPGGGPLAALDAGVRALGEGAGGAAAGANGAGTDAPGTSGVQGGEAQAAAGDGGVLLVLSADLPFLDDDTVHRLLGALADHPEAEAALLTDAGERDQPLVAAYRTAPLRRELARIAEECGTLADGPLRRLTGALRLTRVAAGPHASFDCDTWEDIATARARIREHGTVLDEWITAVKDELGIELDVDTGVLLDLARDAAHGVARPAAPLTTFLVGYAAARAADGGGPEAVAEAARKAAAL
;
A
#
# COMPACT_ATOMS: atom_id res chain seq x y z
N SER A 1 -0.69 0.14 -19.79
CA SER A 1 -1.87 -0.08 -18.93
C SER A 1 -1.41 -0.91 -17.76
N GLU A 2 -1.06 -0.26 -16.65
CA GLU A 2 -0.74 -0.99 -15.42
C GLU A 2 -2.04 -1.61 -14.90
N ARG A 3 -1.97 -2.89 -14.55
CA ARG A 3 -3.09 -3.64 -13.99
C ARG A 3 -2.73 -4.00 -12.57
N THR A 4 -3.43 -3.40 -11.61
CA THR A 4 -3.26 -3.70 -10.19
C THR A 4 -4.16 -4.89 -9.83
N VAL A 5 -3.55 -5.94 -9.29
CA VAL A 5 -4.26 -7.10 -8.73
C VAL A 5 -4.03 -7.13 -7.23
N VAL A 6 -5.10 -7.27 -6.46
CA VAL A 6 -5.06 -7.48 -5.02
C VAL A 6 -5.50 -8.91 -4.74
N VAL A 7 -4.71 -9.62 -3.93
CA VAL A 7 -4.99 -10.99 -3.51
C VAL A 7 -5.55 -10.94 -2.10
N GLY A 8 -6.77 -11.45 -1.91
CA GLY A 8 -7.48 -11.44 -0.64
C GLY A 8 -8.96 -11.10 -0.80
N ASP A 9 -9.64 -10.93 0.33
CA ASP A 9 -11.07 -10.60 0.33
C ASP A 9 -11.30 -9.15 -0.16
N PRO A 10 -12.27 -8.91 -1.07
CA PRO A 10 -12.53 -7.58 -1.60
C PRO A 10 -12.87 -6.54 -0.54
N ARG A 11 -12.26 -5.35 -0.65
CA ARG A 11 -12.51 -4.18 0.20
C ARG A 11 -12.76 -2.93 -0.66
N PRO A 12 -13.47 -1.91 -0.14
CA PRO A 12 -13.53 -0.60 -0.78
C PRO A 12 -12.12 -0.05 -1.01
N THR A 13 -11.85 0.41 -2.23
CA THR A 13 -10.57 0.96 -2.65
C THR A 13 -10.80 2.28 -3.38
N VAL A 14 -9.85 3.21 -3.25
CA VAL A 14 -9.91 4.53 -3.90
C VAL A 14 -9.63 4.45 -5.41
N HIS A 15 -8.97 3.37 -5.84
CA HIS A 15 -8.64 3.10 -7.23
C HIS A 15 -9.19 1.73 -7.66
N PRO A 16 -9.59 1.56 -8.93
CA PRO A 16 -10.06 0.28 -9.43
C PRO A 16 -8.93 -0.75 -9.42
N VAL A 17 -9.17 -1.89 -8.76
CA VAL A 17 -8.25 -3.03 -8.72
C VAL A 17 -8.99 -4.31 -9.11
N ARG A 18 -8.26 -5.29 -9.67
CA ARG A 18 -8.79 -6.65 -9.87
C ARG A 18 -8.54 -7.45 -8.60
N TRP A 19 -9.57 -8.14 -8.12
CA TRP A 19 -9.45 -9.03 -6.97
C TRP A 19 -9.23 -10.47 -7.41
N THR A 20 -8.41 -11.20 -6.66
CA THR A 20 -8.25 -12.65 -6.73
C THR A 20 -8.01 -13.20 -5.32
N ARG A 21 -7.90 -14.51 -5.16
CA ARG A 21 -7.67 -15.16 -3.88
C ARG A 21 -6.71 -16.34 -4.03
N GLU A 22 -6.03 -16.71 -2.95
CA GLU A 22 -5.30 -17.98 -2.90
C GLU A 22 -6.23 -19.15 -3.17
N ASP A 23 -5.70 -20.20 -3.78
CA ASP A 23 -6.36 -21.50 -3.89
C ASP A 23 -5.49 -22.59 -3.23
N PRO A 24 -5.95 -23.21 -2.12
CA PRO A 24 -7.17 -22.87 -1.38
C PRO A 24 -7.05 -21.51 -0.64
N PRO A 25 -8.18 -20.88 -0.29
CA PRO A 25 -8.22 -19.71 0.58
C PRO A 25 -7.34 -19.84 1.83
N GLY A 26 -6.46 -18.86 2.07
CA GLY A 26 -5.56 -18.90 3.22
C GLY A 26 -4.35 -19.83 3.03
N GLY A 27 -4.09 -20.33 1.82
CA GLY A 27 -2.93 -21.16 1.47
C GLY A 27 -1.57 -20.44 1.54
N GLY A 28 -1.50 -19.29 2.20
CA GLY A 28 -0.27 -18.56 2.47
C GLY A 28 0.28 -17.77 1.27
N PRO A 29 1.43 -17.09 1.48
CA PRO A 29 1.91 -16.06 0.59
C PRO A 29 2.42 -16.57 -0.76
N LEU A 30 2.92 -17.82 -0.83
CA LEU A 30 3.35 -18.41 -2.10
C LEU A 30 2.16 -18.70 -3.02
N ALA A 31 1.07 -19.24 -2.48
CA ALA A 31 -0.18 -19.42 -3.21
C ALA A 31 -0.81 -18.07 -3.61
N ALA A 32 -0.70 -17.05 -2.75
CA ALA A 32 -1.16 -15.70 -3.05
C ALA A 32 -0.44 -15.09 -4.24
N LEU A 33 0.89 -15.16 -4.24
CA LEU A 33 1.71 -14.65 -5.35
C LEU A 33 1.33 -15.32 -6.68
N ASP A 34 1.19 -16.65 -6.68
CA ASP A 34 0.78 -17.40 -7.86
C ASP A 34 -0.62 -17.03 -8.38
N ALA A 35 -1.61 -16.89 -7.47
CA ALA A 35 -2.95 -16.42 -7.82
C ALA A 35 -2.92 -15.02 -8.46
N GLY A 36 -2.12 -14.10 -7.90
CA GLY A 36 -1.91 -12.76 -8.45
C GLY A 36 -1.30 -12.78 -9.85
N VAL A 37 -0.24 -13.57 -10.04
CA VAL A 37 0.47 -13.71 -11.32
C VAL A 37 -0.43 -14.28 -12.43
N ARG A 38 -1.29 -15.26 -12.12
CA ARG A 38 -2.27 -15.81 -13.06
C ARG A 38 -3.33 -14.78 -13.46
N ALA A 39 -3.87 -14.06 -12.48
CA ALA A 39 -4.86 -12.99 -12.72
C ALA A 39 -4.31 -11.85 -13.61
N LEU A 40 -3.00 -11.61 -13.60
CA LEU A 40 -2.38 -10.65 -14.53
C LEU A 40 -2.29 -11.17 -15.97
N GLY A 41 -2.11 -12.48 -16.17
CA GLY A 41 -1.97 -13.11 -17.49
C GLY A 41 -3.30 -13.25 -18.26
N GLU A 42 -4.39 -13.51 -17.57
CA GLU A 42 -5.70 -13.82 -18.20
C GLU A 42 -6.32 -12.64 -18.97
N GLY A 43 -5.96 -11.40 -18.65
CA GLY A 43 -6.51 -10.24 -19.36
C GLY A 43 -5.75 -9.88 -20.65
N ALA A 44 -4.65 -10.56 -20.99
CA ALA A 44 -3.88 -10.28 -22.21
C ALA A 44 -4.45 -10.98 -23.47
N GLY A 45 -5.35 -11.95 -23.29
CA GLY A 45 -6.00 -12.71 -24.38
C GLY A 45 -7.49 -12.43 -24.59
N GLY A 46 -8.09 -11.50 -23.84
CA GLY A 46 -9.54 -11.29 -23.78
C GLY A 46 -10.04 -10.06 -24.53
N ALA A 47 -9.81 -9.97 -25.84
CA ALA A 47 -10.48 -9.00 -26.71
C ALA A 47 -10.84 -9.63 -28.08
N ALA A 48 -11.44 -10.82 -28.06
CA ALA A 48 -12.17 -11.38 -29.20
C ALA A 48 -13.08 -12.53 -28.73
N ALA A 49 -14.25 -12.20 -28.20
CA ALA A 49 -15.37 -13.14 -28.13
C ALA A 49 -16.68 -12.34 -28.25
N GLY A 50 -16.90 -11.83 -29.46
CA GLY A 50 -18.22 -11.41 -29.90
C GLY A 50 -19.12 -12.62 -30.04
N ALA A 51 -20.38 -12.42 -29.70
CA ALA A 51 -21.47 -13.38 -29.78
C ALA A 51 -21.52 -14.14 -31.13
N ASN A 52 -21.75 -15.45 -31.07
CA ASN A 52 -22.82 -16.09 -31.83
C ASN A 52 -23.08 -17.50 -31.31
N GLY A 53 -24.28 -17.71 -30.77
CA GLY A 53 -24.87 -19.03 -30.67
C GLY A 53 -25.69 -19.32 -31.92
N ALA A 54 -25.46 -20.47 -32.55
CA ALA A 54 -26.46 -21.27 -33.25
C ALA A 54 -25.85 -22.60 -33.74
N GLY A 55 -26.34 -23.71 -33.18
CA GLY A 55 -26.79 -24.86 -33.98
C GLY A 55 -25.81 -25.95 -34.44
N THR A 56 -26.11 -27.17 -33.97
CA THR A 56 -26.15 -28.47 -34.67
C THR A 56 -24.90 -29.35 -34.84
N ASP A 57 -24.94 -30.47 -34.10
CA ASP A 57 -24.75 -31.88 -34.44
C ASP A 57 -23.42 -32.45 -35.02
N ALA A 58 -23.00 -33.55 -34.39
CA ALA A 58 -21.77 -34.36 -34.48
C ALA A 58 -21.65 -35.21 -35.78
N PRO A 59 -20.71 -36.20 -35.96
CA PRO A 59 -19.58 -36.67 -35.11
C PRO A 59 -18.24 -37.00 -35.85
N GLY A 60 -17.17 -37.24 -35.07
CA GLY A 60 -16.11 -38.23 -35.34
C GLY A 60 -14.86 -37.78 -36.12
N THR A 61 -13.67 -37.83 -35.50
CA THR A 61 -12.55 -38.76 -35.81
C THR A 61 -11.22 -38.33 -35.16
N SER A 62 -10.48 -39.35 -34.74
CA SER A 62 -9.17 -39.33 -34.10
C SER A 62 -8.09 -38.66 -34.97
N GLY A 63 -7.18 -37.91 -34.33
CA GLY A 63 -5.99 -37.38 -34.98
C GLY A 63 -4.98 -36.86 -33.96
N VAL A 64 -3.96 -37.66 -33.68
CA VAL A 64 -2.76 -37.28 -32.94
C VAL A 64 -1.88 -36.41 -33.84
N GLN A 65 -1.67 -35.14 -33.45
CA GLN A 65 -0.54 -34.28 -33.84
C GLN A 65 -0.33 -33.34 -32.62
N GLY A 66 0.80 -33.31 -31.91
CA GLY A 66 2.16 -33.28 -32.43
C GLY A 66 2.47 -31.87 -32.92
N GLY A 67 2.51 -30.89 -32.00
CA GLY A 67 2.77 -29.48 -32.31
C GLY A 67 3.59 -28.86 -31.20
N GLU A 68 4.90 -28.84 -31.40
CA GLU A 68 5.89 -28.18 -30.58
C GLU A 68 5.63 -26.66 -30.50
N ALA A 69 5.92 -26.13 -29.31
CA ALA A 69 6.27 -24.75 -28.99
C ALA A 69 5.98 -23.66 -30.04
N GLN A 70 4.95 -22.85 -29.78
CA GLN A 70 4.97 -21.43 -30.14
C GLN A 70 5.11 -20.59 -28.87
N ALA A 71 6.30 -20.66 -28.27
CA ALA A 71 6.77 -19.69 -27.29
C ALA A 71 7.11 -18.38 -28.03
N ALA A 72 6.12 -17.50 -28.19
CA ALA A 72 6.37 -16.14 -28.64
C ALA A 72 5.23 -15.20 -28.22
N ALA A 73 5.33 -14.63 -27.01
CA ALA A 73 4.61 -13.41 -26.63
C ALA A 73 5.24 -12.73 -25.40
N GLY A 74 6.19 -11.81 -25.63
CA GLY A 74 6.50 -10.66 -24.78
C GLY A 74 7.18 -10.91 -23.42
N ASP A 75 8.46 -11.26 -23.40
CA ASP A 75 9.22 -11.57 -22.17
C ASP A 75 10.00 -10.38 -21.54
N GLY A 76 9.46 -9.16 -21.66
CA GLY A 76 10.11 -7.95 -21.14
C GLY A 76 9.46 -7.37 -19.88
N GLY A 77 8.45 -8.03 -19.31
CA GLY A 77 7.63 -7.47 -18.25
C GLY A 77 8.26 -7.56 -16.86
N VAL A 78 8.14 -6.49 -16.08
CA VAL A 78 8.43 -6.47 -14.64
C VAL A 78 7.11 -6.49 -13.87
N LEU A 79 7.05 -7.28 -12.79
CA LEU A 79 5.93 -7.38 -11.88
C LEU A 79 6.37 -6.90 -10.50
N LEU A 80 5.71 -5.85 -10.00
CA LEU A 80 5.92 -5.35 -8.65
C LEU A 80 4.99 -6.10 -7.69
N VAL A 81 5.57 -6.70 -6.65
CA VAL A 81 4.86 -7.35 -5.55
C VAL A 81 5.06 -6.51 -4.30
N LEU A 82 3.95 -6.09 -3.69
CA LEU A 82 3.93 -5.27 -2.47
C LEU A 82 3.01 -5.92 -1.44
N SER A 83 3.47 -6.00 -0.19
CA SER A 83 2.63 -6.37 0.94
C SER A 83 1.66 -5.23 1.28
N ALA A 84 0.45 -5.57 1.70
CA ALA A 84 -0.63 -4.60 1.93
C ALA A 84 -0.60 -3.94 3.33
N ASP A 85 0.31 -4.39 4.19
CA ASP A 85 0.46 -4.01 5.60
C ASP A 85 1.67 -3.13 5.87
N LEU A 86 2.24 -2.52 4.82
CA LEU A 86 3.40 -1.63 4.88
C LEU A 86 2.97 -0.16 4.70
N PRO A 87 2.49 0.52 5.77
CA PRO A 87 1.89 1.86 5.68
C PRO A 87 2.87 2.98 5.28
N PHE A 88 4.18 2.71 5.29
CA PHE A 88 5.22 3.68 4.99
C PHE A 88 6.02 3.33 3.72
N LEU A 89 5.54 2.37 2.93
CA LEU A 89 6.12 2.10 1.62
C LEU A 89 5.85 3.28 0.68
N ASP A 90 6.90 3.77 0.02
CA ASP A 90 6.88 4.98 -0.79
C ASP A 90 7.37 4.76 -2.23
N ASP A 91 7.17 5.79 -3.05
CA ASP A 91 7.60 5.77 -4.45
C ASP A 91 9.12 5.60 -4.59
N ASP A 92 9.92 6.19 -3.69
CA ASP A 92 11.38 6.03 -3.72
C ASP A 92 11.78 4.56 -3.59
N THR A 93 11.16 3.83 -2.67
CA THR A 93 11.38 2.39 -2.53
C THR A 93 11.04 1.63 -3.81
N VAL A 94 9.94 1.96 -4.47
CA VAL A 94 9.56 1.35 -5.76
C VAL A 94 10.59 1.68 -6.85
N HIS A 95 11.00 2.94 -6.98
CA HIS A 95 11.99 3.36 -7.96
C HIS A 95 13.35 2.67 -7.75
N ARG A 96 13.78 2.49 -6.49
CA ARG A 96 15.03 1.79 -6.17
C ARG A 96 14.97 0.30 -6.52
N LEU A 97 13.84 -0.37 -6.30
CA LEU A 97 13.64 -1.77 -6.72
C LEU A 97 13.71 -1.92 -8.25
N LEU A 98 13.01 -1.05 -8.97
CA LEU A 98 13.01 -1.07 -10.44
C LEU A 98 14.39 -0.71 -11.02
N GLY A 99 15.05 0.29 -10.45
CA GLY A 99 16.40 0.71 -10.82
C GLY A 99 17.43 -0.40 -10.61
N ALA A 100 17.42 -1.04 -9.43
CA ALA A 100 18.30 -2.18 -9.15
C ALA A 100 18.10 -3.33 -10.13
N LEU A 101 16.86 -3.63 -10.52
CA LEU A 101 16.59 -4.67 -11.52
C LEU A 101 17.03 -4.27 -12.94
N ALA A 102 17.02 -2.97 -13.27
CA ALA A 102 17.51 -2.46 -14.54
C ALA A 102 19.05 -2.49 -14.60
N ASP A 103 19.72 -2.13 -13.51
CA ASP A 103 21.18 -2.10 -13.40
C ASP A 103 21.81 -3.50 -13.35
N HIS A 104 21.03 -4.50 -12.93
CA HIS A 104 21.44 -5.91 -12.85
C HIS A 104 20.64 -6.79 -13.83
N PRO A 105 21.00 -6.79 -15.14
CA PRO A 105 20.27 -7.55 -16.16
C PRO A 105 20.26 -9.07 -15.92
N GLU A 106 21.27 -9.60 -15.23
CA GLU A 106 21.37 -10.99 -14.82
C GLU A 106 20.41 -11.37 -13.69
N ALA A 107 19.97 -10.40 -12.88
CA ALA A 107 19.05 -10.62 -11.78
C ALA A 107 17.64 -10.88 -12.29
N GLU A 108 16.97 -11.84 -11.67
CA GLU A 108 15.58 -12.21 -11.93
C GLU A 108 14.60 -11.50 -10.99
N ALA A 109 15.09 -11.01 -9.85
CA ALA A 109 14.32 -10.17 -8.94
C ALA A 109 15.22 -9.20 -8.16
N ALA A 110 14.67 -8.03 -7.85
CA ALA A 110 15.20 -7.10 -6.85
C ALA A 110 14.24 -7.10 -5.66
N LEU A 111 14.73 -7.37 -4.45
CA LEU A 111 13.92 -7.42 -3.24
C LEU A 111 14.42 -6.44 -2.18
N LEU A 112 13.49 -5.95 -1.37
CA LEU A 112 13.82 -5.11 -0.23
C LEU A 112 14.43 -5.96 0.89
N THR A 113 15.44 -5.44 1.58
CA THR A 113 15.99 -6.04 2.81
C THR A 113 15.84 -5.07 3.97
N ASP A 114 15.31 -5.52 5.09
CA ASP A 114 15.15 -4.68 6.28
C ASP A 114 16.50 -4.40 7.00
N ALA A 115 16.44 -3.62 8.09
CA ALA A 115 17.62 -3.26 8.88
C ALA A 115 18.32 -4.46 9.55
N GLY A 116 17.64 -5.61 9.68
CA GLY A 116 18.20 -6.86 10.16
C GLY A 116 18.76 -7.75 9.05
N GLU A 117 18.92 -7.20 7.84
CA GLU A 117 19.33 -7.91 6.61
C GLU A 117 18.38 -9.06 6.22
N ARG A 118 17.14 -9.03 6.70
CA ARG A 118 16.14 -10.02 6.31
C ARG A 118 15.50 -9.62 4.99
N ASP A 119 15.47 -10.58 4.07
CA ASP A 119 14.81 -10.45 2.77
C ASP A 119 13.29 -10.30 2.94
N GLN A 120 12.71 -9.34 2.23
CA GLN A 120 11.27 -9.07 2.15
C GLN A 120 10.75 -9.46 0.76
N PRO A 121 10.49 -10.76 0.50
CA PRO A 121 10.11 -11.26 -0.83
C PRO A 121 8.76 -10.75 -1.34
N LEU A 122 7.91 -10.22 -0.47
CA LEU A 122 6.65 -9.57 -0.84
C LEU A 122 6.81 -8.05 -1.05
N VAL A 123 8.04 -7.55 -1.07
CA VAL A 123 8.38 -6.15 -1.41
C VAL A 123 9.50 -6.18 -2.44
N ALA A 124 9.13 -6.47 -3.68
CA ALA A 124 10.10 -6.83 -4.70
C ALA A 124 9.60 -6.56 -6.13
N ALA A 125 10.54 -6.28 -7.03
CA ALA A 125 10.33 -6.25 -8.46
C ALA A 125 10.86 -7.56 -9.07
N TYR A 126 9.99 -8.30 -9.76
CA TYR A 126 10.31 -9.57 -10.39
C TYR A 126 10.26 -9.46 -11.91
N ARG A 127 11.19 -10.10 -12.62
CA ARG A 127 11.00 -10.39 -14.04
C ARG A 127 9.89 -11.42 -14.20
N THR A 128 8.96 -11.15 -15.10
CA THR A 128 7.70 -11.90 -15.18
C THR A 128 7.90 -13.36 -15.58
N ALA A 129 8.69 -13.68 -16.61
CA ALA A 129 8.87 -15.08 -17.00
C ALA A 129 9.68 -15.91 -16.00
N PRO A 130 10.81 -15.45 -15.44
CA PRO A 130 11.49 -16.20 -14.37
C PRO A 130 10.58 -16.49 -13.19
N LEU A 131 9.79 -15.51 -12.74
CA LEU A 131 8.81 -15.70 -11.67
C LEU A 131 7.79 -16.79 -12.01
N ARG A 132 7.16 -16.72 -13.19
CA ARG A 132 6.17 -17.72 -13.65
C ARG A 132 6.77 -19.12 -13.76
N ARG A 133 7.98 -19.21 -14.33
CA ARG A 133 8.69 -20.48 -14.49
C ARG A 133 8.97 -21.13 -13.14
N GLU A 134 9.50 -20.39 -12.18
CA GLU A 134 9.81 -20.96 -10.86
C GLU A 134 8.55 -21.31 -10.07
N LEU A 135 7.47 -20.53 -10.14
CA LEU A 135 6.20 -20.90 -9.53
C LEU A 135 5.64 -22.22 -10.09
N ALA A 136 5.67 -22.38 -11.42
CA ALA A 136 5.26 -23.62 -12.08
C ALA A 136 6.12 -24.81 -11.65
N ARG A 137 7.45 -24.65 -11.64
CA ARG A 137 8.39 -25.70 -11.21
C ARG A 137 8.13 -26.12 -9.75
N ILE A 138 7.95 -25.17 -8.84
CA ILE A 138 7.68 -25.48 -7.43
C ILE A 138 6.34 -26.20 -7.28
N ALA A 139 5.32 -25.81 -8.05
CA ALA A 139 4.02 -26.46 -8.03
C ALA A 139 4.10 -27.92 -8.53
N GLU A 140 4.87 -28.17 -9.59
CA GLU A 140 5.10 -29.53 -10.11
C GLU A 140 5.88 -30.40 -9.11
N GLU A 141 6.94 -29.86 -8.49
CA GLU A 141 7.77 -30.59 -7.53
C GLU A 141 7.03 -30.91 -6.22
N CYS A 142 6.19 -29.99 -5.75
CA CYS A 142 5.53 -30.10 -4.44
C CYS A 142 4.07 -30.60 -4.54
N GLY A 143 3.50 -30.64 -5.75
CA GLY A 143 2.08 -30.92 -6.00
C GLY A 143 1.12 -29.77 -5.63
N THR A 144 1.53 -28.84 -4.77
CA THR A 144 0.77 -27.65 -4.38
C THR A 144 1.71 -26.51 -3.95
N LEU A 145 1.24 -25.27 -4.09
CA LEU A 145 1.88 -24.07 -3.54
C LEU A 145 1.30 -23.65 -2.17
N ALA A 146 0.20 -24.27 -1.75
CA ALA A 146 -0.46 -24.00 -0.48
C ALA A 146 0.48 -24.30 0.71
N ASP A 147 0.50 -23.41 1.70
CA ASP A 147 1.34 -23.45 2.89
C ASP A 147 2.85 -23.54 2.59
N GLY A 148 3.22 -23.27 1.33
CA GLY A 148 4.59 -23.28 0.86
C GLY A 148 5.34 -22.03 1.30
N PRO A 149 6.60 -22.17 1.78
CA PRO A 149 7.37 -21.01 2.20
C PRO A 149 7.97 -20.29 0.98
N LEU A 150 7.89 -18.95 0.96
CA LEU A 150 8.48 -18.12 -0.09
C LEU A 150 9.98 -18.36 -0.30
N ARG A 151 10.70 -18.87 0.70
CA ARG A 151 12.13 -19.22 0.57
C ARG A 151 12.44 -20.22 -0.55
N ARG A 152 11.47 -21.03 -0.97
CA ARG A 152 11.64 -21.93 -2.14
C ARG A 152 11.77 -21.14 -3.42
N LEU A 153 10.98 -20.08 -3.56
CA LEU A 153 11.03 -19.17 -4.70
C LEU A 153 12.31 -18.34 -4.66
N THR A 154 12.61 -17.69 -3.53
CA THR A 154 13.81 -16.84 -3.44
C THR A 154 15.10 -17.64 -3.55
N GLY A 155 15.14 -18.88 -3.05
CA GLY A 155 16.29 -19.77 -3.22
C GLY A 155 16.52 -20.26 -4.66
N ALA A 156 15.53 -20.11 -5.55
CA ALA A 156 15.60 -20.54 -6.94
C ALA A 156 15.92 -19.40 -7.93
N LEU A 157 15.64 -18.16 -7.55
CA LEU A 157 15.84 -16.98 -8.38
C LEU A 157 17.21 -16.35 -8.15
N ARG A 158 17.77 -15.72 -9.19
CA ARG A 158 18.93 -14.81 -9.03
C ARG A 158 18.45 -13.47 -8.48
N LEU A 159 18.87 -13.12 -7.27
CA LEU A 159 18.38 -11.95 -6.55
C LEU A 159 19.41 -10.84 -6.49
N THR A 160 18.96 -9.59 -6.62
CA THR A 160 19.66 -8.41 -6.10
C THR A 160 18.89 -7.84 -4.90
N ARG A 161 19.60 -7.21 -3.97
CA ARG A 161 19.06 -6.74 -2.68
C ARG A 161 19.12 -5.22 -2.61
N VAL A 162 18.03 -4.62 -2.16
CA VAL A 162 17.89 -3.18 -1.97
C VAL A 162 17.61 -2.92 -0.50
N ALA A 163 18.48 -2.14 0.16
CA ALA A 163 18.29 -1.81 1.57
C ALA A 163 17.02 -0.97 1.78
N ALA A 164 16.22 -1.30 2.80
CA ALA A 164 15.04 -0.52 3.15
C ALA A 164 15.43 0.91 3.58
N GLY A 165 14.61 1.88 3.15
CA GLY A 165 14.65 3.21 3.76
C GLY A 165 14.10 3.15 5.20
N PRO A 166 14.30 4.19 6.01
CA PRO A 166 13.73 4.24 7.35
C PRO A 166 12.21 3.97 7.29
N HIS A 167 11.77 2.88 7.91
CA HIS A 167 10.37 2.45 7.99
C HIS A 167 9.73 1.85 6.72
N ALA A 168 10.43 1.77 5.59
CA ALA A 168 9.87 1.16 4.37
C ALA A 168 9.52 -0.34 4.52
N SER A 169 10.16 -1.01 5.48
CA SER A 169 9.88 -2.41 5.85
C SER A 169 9.07 -2.55 7.15
N PHE A 170 8.44 -1.48 7.64
CA PHE A 170 7.60 -1.53 8.84
C PHE A 170 6.26 -2.18 8.49
N ASP A 171 6.04 -3.39 8.99
CA ASP A 171 4.81 -4.17 8.84
C ASP A 171 3.89 -4.03 10.06
N CYS A 172 2.59 -4.01 9.78
CA CYS A 172 1.56 -3.97 10.82
C CYS A 172 1.04 -5.38 11.13
N ASP A 173 1.85 -6.19 11.80
CA ASP A 173 1.46 -7.55 12.21
C ASP A 173 0.64 -7.56 13.51
N THR A 174 0.83 -6.55 14.37
CA THR A 174 0.19 -6.46 15.67
C THR A 174 -0.64 -5.19 15.84
N TRP A 175 -1.54 -5.21 16.83
CA TRP A 175 -2.31 -4.02 17.21
C TRP A 175 -1.41 -2.87 17.71
N GLU A 176 -0.25 -3.19 18.28
CA GLU A 176 0.75 -2.21 18.71
C GLU A 176 1.42 -1.54 17.49
N ASP A 177 1.70 -2.32 16.44
CA ASP A 177 2.25 -1.80 15.19
C ASP A 177 1.27 -0.85 14.51
N ILE A 178 -0.03 -1.21 14.49
CA ILE A 178 -1.10 -0.33 13.98
C ILE A 178 -1.17 0.97 14.78
N ALA A 179 -1.06 0.90 16.11
CA ALA A 179 -1.11 2.09 16.97
C ALA A 179 0.10 3.00 16.71
N THR A 180 1.29 2.41 16.58
CA THR A 180 2.55 3.10 16.23
C THR A 180 2.47 3.73 14.85
N ALA A 181 1.96 2.99 13.85
CA ALA A 181 1.79 3.48 12.50
C ALA A 181 0.84 4.68 12.47
N ARG A 182 -0.31 4.58 13.14
CA ARG A 182 -1.28 5.68 13.26
C ARG A 182 -0.72 6.90 14.00
N ALA A 183 0.09 6.70 15.03
CA ALA A 183 0.75 7.80 15.72
C ALA A 183 1.67 8.57 14.77
N ARG A 184 2.51 7.86 14.02
CA ARG A 184 3.41 8.48 13.03
C ARG A 184 2.68 9.16 11.87
N ILE A 185 1.64 8.52 11.32
CA ILE A 185 0.80 9.13 10.27
C ILE A 185 0.16 10.43 10.79
N ARG A 186 -0.22 10.48 12.07
CA ARG A 186 -0.76 11.70 12.70
C ARG A 186 0.32 12.75 13.01
N GLU A 187 1.56 12.33 13.30
CA GLU A 187 2.70 13.21 13.57
C GLU A 187 3.29 13.83 12.29
N HIS A 188 3.11 13.19 11.12
CA HIS A 188 3.32 13.82 9.81
C HIS A 188 2.20 14.86 9.58
N GLY A 189 2.43 16.09 10.08
CA GLY A 189 1.47 17.21 10.18
C GLY A 189 0.69 17.61 8.92
N THR A 190 1.00 17.06 7.74
CA THR A 190 0.27 17.28 6.48
C THR A 190 -1.21 16.89 6.56
N VAL A 191 -1.56 15.82 7.28
CA VAL A 191 -2.98 15.39 7.39
C VAL A 191 -3.80 16.38 8.23
N LEU A 192 -3.20 16.95 9.28
CA LEU A 192 -3.86 17.93 10.12
C LEU A 192 -4.01 19.26 9.38
N ASP A 193 -2.99 19.69 8.65
CA ASP A 193 -3.02 20.92 7.87
C ASP A 193 -4.01 20.85 6.70
N GLU A 194 -4.06 19.72 5.98
CA GLU A 194 -5.06 19.48 4.93
C GLU A 194 -6.48 19.44 5.49
N TRP A 195 -6.69 18.76 6.63
CA TRP A 195 -7.98 18.74 7.30
C TRP A 195 -8.42 20.12 7.79
N ILE A 196 -7.52 20.88 8.41
CA ILE A 196 -7.79 22.25 8.86
C ILE A 196 -8.12 23.15 7.67
N THR A 197 -7.39 23.01 6.57
CA THR A 197 -7.66 23.76 5.33
C THR A 197 -9.05 23.45 4.80
N ALA A 198 -9.41 22.17 4.67
CA ALA A 198 -10.74 21.77 4.20
C ALA A 198 -11.89 22.26 5.12
N VAL A 199 -11.69 22.23 6.44
CA VAL A 199 -12.68 22.74 7.40
C VAL A 199 -12.79 24.27 7.35
N LYS A 200 -11.67 24.99 7.17
CA LYS A 200 -11.67 26.45 6.98
C LYS A 200 -12.44 26.84 5.72
N ASP A 201 -12.22 26.14 4.61
CA ASP A 201 -12.90 26.38 3.34
C ASP A 201 -14.42 26.15 3.46
N GLU A 202 -14.84 25.02 4.04
CA GLU A 202 -16.26 24.69 4.21
C GLU A 202 -16.98 25.69 5.13
N LEU A 203 -16.30 26.19 6.17
CA LEU A 203 -16.87 27.14 7.13
C LEU A 203 -16.68 28.61 6.71
N GLY A 204 -15.98 28.90 5.61
CA GLY A 204 -15.65 30.25 5.17
C GLY A 204 -14.77 31.03 6.16
N ILE A 205 -13.82 30.36 6.80
CA ILE A 205 -12.96 30.93 7.84
C ILE A 205 -11.63 31.39 7.25
N GLU A 206 -11.51 32.69 7.04
CA GLU A 206 -10.24 33.36 6.69
C GLU A 206 -9.49 33.78 7.96
N LEU A 207 -8.97 32.78 8.69
CA LEU A 207 -8.22 33.02 9.92
C LEU A 207 -6.91 32.23 9.91
N ASP A 208 -5.79 32.95 9.92
CA ASP A 208 -4.44 32.39 9.95
C ASP A 208 -3.86 32.42 11.37
N VAL A 209 -4.22 31.42 12.18
CA VAL A 209 -3.72 31.26 13.56
C VAL A 209 -2.56 30.29 13.57
N ASP A 210 -1.54 30.59 14.39
CA ASP A 210 -0.54 29.62 14.83
C ASP A 210 -1.22 28.46 15.59
N THR A 211 -1.38 27.33 14.90
CA THR A 211 -1.99 26.11 15.45
C THR A 211 -1.15 25.52 16.57
N GLY A 212 0.18 25.71 16.55
CA GLY A 212 1.09 25.24 17.59
C GLY A 212 0.75 25.83 18.95
N VAL A 213 0.49 27.15 19.00
CA VAL A 213 0.10 27.85 20.24
C VAL A 213 -1.19 27.27 20.83
N LEU A 214 -2.19 26.95 20.00
CA LEU A 214 -3.44 26.36 20.48
C LEU A 214 -3.27 24.91 20.95
N LEU A 215 -2.43 24.14 20.27
CA LEU A 215 -2.15 22.74 20.62
C LEU A 215 -1.32 22.64 21.91
N ASP A 216 -0.35 23.53 22.12
CA ASP A 216 0.41 23.60 23.36
C ASP A 216 -0.49 24.01 24.53
N LEU A 217 -1.36 25.02 24.36
CA LEU A 217 -2.35 25.39 25.37
C LEU A 217 -3.32 24.22 25.70
N ALA A 218 -3.79 23.50 24.68
CA ALA A 218 -4.64 22.33 24.88
C ALA A 218 -3.90 21.24 25.66
N ARG A 219 -2.64 20.98 25.33
CA ARG A 219 -1.77 20.05 26.04
C ARG A 219 -1.64 20.46 27.50
N ASP A 220 -1.32 21.71 27.78
CA ASP A 220 -1.14 22.22 29.14
C ASP A 220 -2.43 22.10 29.96
N ALA A 221 -3.58 22.46 29.39
CA ALA A 221 -4.88 22.32 30.04
C ALA A 221 -5.24 20.86 30.34
N ALA A 222 -4.97 19.94 29.41
CA ALA A 222 -5.23 18.51 29.60
C ALA A 222 -4.39 17.90 30.73
N HIS A 223 -3.15 18.35 30.90
CA HIS A 223 -2.24 17.86 31.94
C HIS A 223 -2.43 18.57 33.28
N GLY A 224 -2.69 19.88 33.27
CA GLY A 224 -2.81 20.72 34.47
C GLY A 224 -4.19 20.69 35.13
N VAL A 225 -5.26 20.45 34.36
CA VAL A 225 -6.63 20.45 34.87
C VAL A 225 -7.25 19.06 34.79
N ALA A 226 -7.57 18.60 33.58
CA ALA A 226 -8.09 17.27 33.27
C ALA A 226 -8.17 17.09 31.75
N ARG A 227 -8.15 15.84 31.26
CA ARG A 227 -8.23 15.55 29.82
C ARG A 227 -9.33 16.32 29.05
N PRO A 228 -10.57 16.47 29.54
CA PRO A 228 -11.61 17.24 28.85
C PRO A 228 -11.33 18.75 28.73
N ALA A 229 -10.39 19.30 29.51
CA ALA A 229 -10.08 20.73 29.48
C ALA A 229 -9.43 21.16 28.15
N ALA A 230 -8.69 20.28 27.47
CA ALA A 230 -8.07 20.58 26.17
C ALA A 230 -9.07 21.19 25.15
N PRO A 231 -10.14 20.48 24.73
CA PRO A 231 -11.08 21.01 23.75
C PRO A 231 -11.93 22.17 24.28
N LEU A 232 -12.21 22.21 25.59
CA LEU A 232 -13.02 23.28 26.19
C LEU A 232 -12.25 24.61 26.24
N THR A 233 -10.97 24.56 26.58
CA THR A 233 -10.10 25.73 26.64
C THR A 233 -9.91 26.34 25.25
N THR A 234 -9.60 25.54 24.23
CA THR A 234 -9.39 26.05 22.86
C THR A 234 -10.69 26.60 22.24
N PHE A 235 -11.85 25.99 22.54
CA PHE A 235 -13.15 26.55 22.16
C PHE A 235 -13.40 27.93 22.78
N LEU A 236 -13.15 28.08 24.09
CA LEU A 236 -13.34 29.36 24.78
C LEU A 236 -12.37 30.45 24.30
N VAL A 237 -11.13 30.08 23.96
CA VAL A 237 -10.16 30.98 23.32
C VAL A 237 -10.70 31.49 21.98
N GLY A 238 -11.16 30.58 21.11
CA GLY A 238 -11.76 30.95 19.82
C GLY A 238 -13.01 31.82 19.99
N TYR A 239 -13.87 31.49 20.94
CA TYR A 239 -15.08 32.26 21.27
C TYR A 239 -14.75 33.67 21.79
N ALA A 240 -13.76 33.79 22.68
CA ALA A 240 -13.31 35.08 23.21
C ALA A 240 -12.69 35.94 22.12
N ALA A 241 -11.85 35.35 21.25
CA ALA A 241 -11.24 36.05 20.13
C ALA A 241 -12.29 36.58 19.15
N ALA A 242 -13.33 35.79 18.83
CA ALA A 242 -14.44 36.21 17.97
C ALA A 242 -15.27 37.38 18.56
N ARG A 243 -15.24 37.59 19.87
CA ARG A 243 -15.92 38.71 20.55
C ARG A 243 -15.06 39.96 20.73
N ALA A 244 -13.79 39.94 20.33
CA ALA A 244 -12.90 41.08 20.48
C ALA A 244 -13.39 42.28 19.65
N ALA A 245 -13.25 43.49 20.21
CA ALA A 245 -13.84 44.72 19.69
C ALA A 245 -13.35 45.11 18.28
N ASP A 246 -12.17 44.64 17.87
CA ASP A 246 -11.52 44.97 16.60
C ASP A 246 -11.79 43.95 15.47
N GLY A 247 -12.84 43.12 15.62
CA GLY A 247 -13.28 42.19 14.56
C GLY A 247 -12.62 40.80 14.60
N GLY A 248 -11.96 40.46 15.70
CA GLY A 248 -11.26 39.18 15.86
C GLY A 248 -9.90 39.16 15.17
N GLY A 249 -9.41 37.97 14.80
CA GLY A 249 -8.13 37.80 14.11
C GLY A 249 -7.05 37.07 14.92
N PRO A 250 -5.89 36.79 14.32
CA PRO A 250 -4.84 35.96 14.94
C PRO A 250 -4.31 36.55 16.25
N GLU A 251 -4.19 37.87 16.34
CA GLU A 251 -3.73 38.56 17.56
C GLU A 251 -4.72 38.41 18.72
N ALA A 252 -6.03 38.45 18.44
CA ALA A 252 -7.06 38.24 19.44
C ALA A 252 -7.04 36.79 19.98
N VAL A 253 -6.76 35.82 19.11
CA VAL A 253 -6.55 34.42 19.50
C VAL A 253 -5.30 34.27 20.36
N ALA A 254 -4.17 34.87 19.97
CA ALA A 254 -2.94 34.82 20.74
C ALA A 254 -3.08 35.47 22.12
N GLU A 255 -3.78 36.61 22.22
CA GLU A 255 -4.07 37.27 23.50
C GLU A 255 -5.00 36.43 24.39
N ALA A 256 -6.05 35.83 23.83
CA ALA A 256 -6.94 34.95 24.58
C ALA A 256 -6.23 33.67 25.05
N ALA A 257 -5.36 33.09 24.20
CA ALA A 257 -4.53 31.94 24.55
C ALA A 257 -3.56 32.28 25.69
N ARG A 258 -2.88 33.44 25.64
CA ARG A 258 -2.01 33.91 26.72
C ARG A 258 -2.74 34.07 28.05
N LYS A 259 -3.97 34.59 28.04
CA LYS A 259 -4.80 34.70 29.26
C LYS A 259 -5.17 33.34 29.83
N ALA A 260 -5.54 32.40 28.96
CA ALA A 260 -5.92 31.05 29.38
C ALA A 260 -4.72 30.26 29.93
N ALA A 261 -3.52 30.43 29.35
CA ALA A 261 -2.29 29.78 29.81
C ALA A 261 -1.81 30.26 31.19
N ALA A 262 -2.28 31.44 31.65
CA ALA A 262 -1.89 32.03 32.93
C ALA A 262 -2.77 31.59 34.12
N LEU A 263 -3.77 30.72 33.89
CA LEU A 263 -4.67 30.18 34.91
C LEU A 263 -4.10 28.90 35.54
#